data_AF-A0A2M8H2F9-F1
#
_entry.id   AF-A0A2M8H2F9-F1
#
_cell.length_a   1.000
_cell.length_b   1.000
_cell.length_c   1.000
_cell.angle_alpha   90.00
_cell.angle_beta   90.00
_cell.angle_gamma   90.00
#
_symmetry.space_group_name_H-M   'P 1'
#
loop_
_entity.id
_entity.type
_entity.pdbx_description
1 polymer ?
#
loop_
_entity_poly.entity_id
_entity_poly.type
_entity_poly.pdbx_seq_one_letter_code
_entity_poly.pdbx_strand_id
1 'polypeptide(L)'
;MSDKAIELFIRMHLEKTPTLQRGRQVLTGDVIMAAMGAVQHQQPLGCDLISARWLDDLQAMRRVETWIMGWSKSSSRPELMFQVGLVALAVFCGKPTADQERKLISLWKRHSAQGHRSDRLVKRYQTKIDFLNRQFADTEFRQKQNMKEVNELERLIEKEKSRLHVWATEKTRESFQCPKCSGSGLSASGQCCNECGGFGHFAPKAENVRQHLRKTGIARVSDKLWNREIKPQFEALLSRFHQEHDETARVLGKRLHEERAA
;
A
#
# COMPACT_ATOMS: atom_id res chain seq x y z
N MET A 1 -1.67 -15.06 18.91
CA MET A 1 -3.05 -14.67 19.34
C MET A 1 -3.41 -13.24 18.93
N SER A 2 -2.44 -12.31 18.82
CA SER A 2 -2.62 -10.93 18.33
C SER A 2 -3.31 -10.84 16.97
N ASP A 3 -2.89 -11.65 16.00
CA ASP A 3 -3.40 -11.59 14.62
C ASP A 3 -4.90 -11.87 14.53
N LYS A 4 -5.41 -12.74 15.41
CA LYS A 4 -6.84 -13.08 15.44
C LYS A 4 -7.68 -11.95 16.03
N ALA A 5 -7.14 -11.18 16.96
CA ALA A 5 -7.85 -10.02 17.53
C ALA A 5 -7.95 -8.89 16.49
N ILE A 6 -6.86 -8.61 15.77
CA ILE A 6 -6.85 -7.65 14.65
C ILE A 6 -7.79 -8.14 13.53
N GLU A 7 -7.76 -9.42 13.18
CA GLU A 7 -8.64 -9.98 12.17
C GLU A 7 -10.13 -9.84 12.54
N LEU A 8 -10.49 -10.12 13.79
CA LEU A 8 -11.85 -9.91 14.27
C LEU A 8 -12.24 -8.43 14.20
N PHE A 9 -11.33 -7.55 14.59
CA PHE A 9 -11.53 -6.11 14.50
C PHE A 9 -11.74 -5.64 13.06
N ILE A 10 -10.92 -6.08 12.11
CA ILE A 10 -11.10 -5.77 10.67
C ILE A 10 -12.46 -6.28 10.20
N ARG A 11 -12.81 -7.53 10.52
CA ARG A 11 -14.06 -8.15 10.09
C ARG A 11 -15.31 -7.45 10.65
N MET A 12 -15.23 -6.86 11.84
CA MET A 12 -16.31 -6.06 12.44
C MET A 12 -16.64 -4.81 11.63
N HIS A 13 -15.66 -4.25 10.91
CA HIS A 13 -15.81 -3.04 10.10
C HIS A 13 -16.21 -3.35 8.65
N LEU A 14 -16.45 -4.61 8.30
CA LEU A 14 -17.00 -5.03 7.02
C LEU A 14 -18.54 -5.07 7.10
N GLU A 15 -19.23 -4.86 5.97
CA GLU A 15 -20.71 -4.80 5.87
C GLU A 15 -21.45 -6.01 6.45
N LYS A 16 -20.77 -7.15 6.63
CA LYS A 16 -21.30 -8.35 7.29
C LYS A 16 -20.52 -8.61 8.58
N THR A 17 -21.09 -8.18 9.69
CA THR A 17 -20.57 -8.46 11.03
C THR A 17 -20.60 -9.97 11.30
N PRO A 18 -19.46 -10.65 11.53
CA PRO A 18 -19.48 -12.08 11.75
C PRO A 18 -19.95 -12.39 13.17
N THR A 19 -21.03 -13.17 13.29
CA THR A 19 -21.31 -13.94 14.50
C THR A 19 -20.40 -15.17 14.51
N LEU A 20 -19.45 -15.24 15.44
CA LEU A 20 -18.59 -16.41 15.62
C LEU A 20 -19.41 -17.53 16.30
N GLN A 21 -19.89 -18.51 15.53
CA GLN A 21 -20.48 -19.73 16.07
C GLN A 21 -19.48 -20.89 16.11
N ARG A 22 -19.20 -21.37 17.33
CA ARG A 22 -19.10 -22.81 17.72
C ARG A 22 -18.91 -22.92 19.25
N GLY A 23 -19.99 -23.27 19.95
CA GLY A 23 -19.98 -24.00 21.23
C GLY A 23 -19.68 -23.28 22.56
N ARG A 24 -19.20 -22.02 22.57
CA ARG A 24 -19.05 -21.18 23.79
C ARG A 24 -19.42 -19.73 23.46
N GLN A 25 -19.79 -18.93 24.48
CA GLN A 25 -20.31 -17.55 24.39
C GLN A 25 -19.88 -16.78 23.13
N VAL A 26 -20.90 -16.28 22.43
CA VAL A 26 -20.72 -15.49 21.21
C VAL A 26 -20.15 -14.14 21.61
N LEU A 27 -18.91 -13.84 21.20
CA LEU A 27 -18.41 -12.47 21.20
C LEU A 27 -19.27 -11.69 20.19
N THR A 28 -20.21 -10.89 20.70
CA THR A 28 -21.03 -9.99 19.87
C THR A 28 -20.20 -8.78 19.46
N GLY A 29 -20.69 -8.06 18.44
CA GLY A 29 -20.06 -6.81 18.02
C GLY A 29 -19.91 -5.80 19.15
N ASP A 30 -20.92 -5.68 20.00
CA ASP A 30 -20.92 -4.76 21.15
C ASP A 30 -19.85 -5.11 22.17
N VAL A 31 -19.62 -6.40 22.44
CA VAL A 31 -18.54 -6.85 23.36
C VAL A 31 -17.16 -6.50 22.78
N ILE A 32 -16.97 -6.68 21.47
CA ILE A 32 -15.71 -6.32 20.80
C ILE A 32 -15.49 -4.80 20.87
N MET A 33 -16.54 -4.00 20.64
CA MET A 33 -16.47 -2.54 20.74
C MET A 33 -16.21 -2.06 22.17
N ALA A 34 -16.85 -2.67 23.17
CA ALA A 34 -16.62 -2.37 24.58
C ALA A 34 -15.18 -2.70 25.00
N ALA A 35 -14.67 -3.88 24.60
CA ALA A 35 -13.28 -4.26 24.82
C ALA A 35 -12.32 -3.27 24.16
N MET A 36 -12.58 -2.86 22.92
CA MET A 36 -11.80 -1.84 22.22
C MET A 36 -11.80 -0.50 22.94
N GLY A 37 -12.96 -0.02 23.39
CA GLY A 37 -13.07 1.23 24.15
C GLY A 37 -12.25 1.18 25.43
N ALA A 38 -12.29 0.07 26.16
CA ALA A 38 -11.48 -0.13 27.36
C ALA A 38 -9.97 -0.14 27.06
N VAL A 39 -9.54 -0.79 25.98
CA VAL A 39 -8.13 -0.80 25.54
C VAL A 39 -7.69 0.59 25.07
N GLN A 40 -8.54 1.32 24.36
CA GLN A 40 -8.24 2.66 23.85
C GLN A 40 -7.92 3.66 24.97
N HIS A 41 -8.56 3.54 26.13
CA HIS A 41 -8.20 4.36 27.29
C HIS A 41 -6.79 4.07 27.84
N GLN A 42 -6.32 2.82 27.73
CA GLN A 42 -5.00 2.40 28.21
C GLN A 42 -3.91 2.64 27.16
N GLN A 43 -4.23 2.44 25.88
CA GLN A 43 -3.29 2.47 24.77
C GLN A 43 -3.86 3.25 23.57
N PRO A 44 -4.01 4.58 23.71
CA PRO A 44 -4.64 5.39 22.67
C PRO A 44 -3.83 5.39 21.36
N LEU A 45 -2.50 5.51 21.43
CA LEU A 45 -1.64 5.53 20.25
C LEU A 45 -1.68 4.20 19.49
N GLY A 46 -1.58 3.07 20.19
CA GLY A 46 -1.62 1.75 19.54
C GLY A 46 -2.97 1.45 18.90
N CYS A 47 -4.08 1.86 19.53
CA CYS A 47 -5.42 1.77 18.92
C CYS A 47 -5.51 2.62 17.64
N ASP A 48 -5.03 3.87 17.68
CA ASP A 48 -5.02 4.74 16.50
C ASP A 48 -4.13 4.18 15.38
N LEU A 49 -2.99 3.56 15.71
CA LEU A 49 -2.11 2.88 14.75
C LEU A 49 -2.79 1.66 14.12
N ILE A 50 -3.52 0.85 14.89
CA ILE A 50 -4.31 -0.28 14.37
C ILE A 50 -5.37 0.23 13.40
N SER A 51 -6.18 1.22 13.80
CA SER A 51 -7.24 1.77 12.95
C SER A 51 -6.67 2.42 11.69
N ALA A 52 -5.58 3.19 11.80
CA ALA A 52 -4.93 3.81 10.66
C ALA A 52 -4.37 2.79 9.67
N ARG A 53 -3.75 1.70 10.16
CA ARG A 53 -3.10 0.69 9.30
C ARG A 53 -4.09 -0.27 8.66
N TRP A 54 -5.11 -0.71 9.40
CA TRP A 54 -5.95 -1.83 8.99
C TRP A 54 -7.34 -1.42 8.51
N LEU A 55 -7.83 -0.25 8.92
CA LEU A 55 -9.15 0.27 8.53
C LEU A 55 -9.06 1.51 7.61
N ASP A 56 -7.84 1.99 7.33
CA ASP A 56 -7.59 3.26 6.64
C ASP A 56 -8.37 4.45 7.26
N ASP A 57 -8.54 4.43 8.59
CA ASP A 57 -9.28 5.46 9.34
C ASP A 57 -8.51 6.79 9.32
N LEU A 58 -9.05 7.76 8.58
CA LEU A 58 -8.47 9.10 8.44
C LEU A 58 -8.43 9.88 9.76
N GLN A 59 -9.39 9.67 10.67
CA GLN A 59 -9.39 10.35 11.96
C GLN A 59 -8.33 9.76 12.88
N ALA A 60 -8.17 8.43 12.87
CA ALA A 60 -7.08 7.78 13.58
C ALA A 60 -5.72 8.27 13.05
N MET A 61 -5.53 8.34 11.73
CA MET A 61 -4.32 8.91 11.13
C MET A 61 -4.03 10.33 11.65
N ARG A 62 -5.02 11.24 11.66
CA ARG A 62 -4.85 12.61 12.17
C ARG A 62 -4.46 12.66 13.66
N ARG A 63 -4.99 11.76 14.48
CA ARG A 63 -4.59 11.66 15.89
C ARG A 63 -3.15 11.21 16.04
N VAL A 64 -2.70 10.24 15.24
CA VAL A 64 -1.27 9.85 15.19
C VAL A 64 -0.40 11.01 14.70
N GLU A 65 -0.81 11.75 13.68
CA GLU A 65 -0.10 12.96 13.21
C GLU A 65 0.04 14.01 14.32
N THR A 66 -1.01 14.23 15.11
CA THR A 66 -0.99 15.15 16.27
C THR A 66 -0.01 14.66 17.33
N TRP A 67 0.03 13.35 17.58
CA TRP A 67 0.99 12.74 18.48
C TRP A 67 2.43 12.90 17.98
N ILE A 68 2.68 12.69 16.68
CA ILE A 68 3.99 12.91 16.03
C ILE A 68 4.42 14.37 16.17
N MET A 69 3.49 15.32 16.02
CA MET A 69 3.77 16.75 16.23
C MET A 69 4.18 17.04 17.67
N GLY A 70 3.59 16.37 18.66
CA GLY A 70 4.02 16.45 20.05
C GLY A 70 5.43 15.89 20.25
N TRP A 71 5.70 14.72 19.68
CA TRP A 71 7.00 14.06 19.74
C TRP A 71 8.12 14.88 19.05
N SER A 72 7.83 15.51 17.92
CA SER A 72 8.84 16.25 17.15
C SER A 72 9.30 17.54 17.85
N LYS A 73 8.45 18.14 18.69
CA LYS A 73 8.73 19.37 19.45
C LYS A 73 9.92 19.24 20.40
N SER A 74 10.22 18.04 20.91
CA SER A 74 11.38 17.83 21.79
C SER A 74 12.71 17.72 21.04
N SER A 75 12.71 17.79 19.72
CA SER A 75 13.92 17.68 18.90
C SER A 75 14.56 19.04 18.60
N SER A 76 15.84 19.04 18.24
CA SER A 76 16.55 20.24 17.77
C SER A 76 16.04 20.78 16.44
N ARG A 77 15.28 19.98 15.68
CA ARG A 77 14.74 20.33 14.36
C ARG A 77 13.28 19.87 14.24
N PRO A 78 12.32 20.53 14.93
CA PRO A 78 10.95 20.04 15.05
C PRO A 78 10.25 19.80 13.72
N GLU A 79 10.38 20.74 12.78
CA GLU A 79 9.75 20.62 11.45
C GLU A 79 10.30 19.42 10.67
N LEU A 80 11.62 19.24 10.68
CA LEU A 80 12.26 18.10 10.03
C LEU A 80 11.81 16.78 10.66
N MET A 81 11.78 16.71 12.00
CA MET A 81 11.38 15.49 12.69
C MET A 81 9.90 15.20 12.51
N PHE A 82 9.05 16.21 12.42
CA PHE A 82 7.65 16.04 12.07
C PHE A 82 7.50 15.34 10.71
N GLN A 83 8.20 15.84 9.67
CA GLN A 83 8.18 15.22 8.33
C GLN A 83 8.74 13.80 8.35
N VAL A 84 9.81 13.55 9.09
CA VAL A 84 10.36 12.19 9.29
C VAL A 84 9.32 11.28 9.93
N GLY A 85 8.56 11.79 10.90
CA GLY A 85 7.50 11.05 11.56
C GLY A 85 6.32 10.73 10.64
N LEU A 86 5.91 11.67 9.79
CA LEU A 86 4.89 11.41 8.76
C LEU A 86 5.34 10.31 7.80
N VAL A 87 6.61 10.32 7.40
CA VAL A 87 7.15 9.24 6.56
C VAL A 87 7.17 7.92 7.31
N ALA A 88 7.61 7.89 8.58
CA ALA A 88 7.57 6.68 9.40
C ALA A 88 6.16 6.11 9.54
N LEU A 89 5.15 6.97 9.71
CA LEU A 89 3.75 6.56 9.76
C LEU A 89 3.30 5.97 8.42
N ALA A 90 3.65 6.60 7.30
CA ALA A 90 3.36 6.07 5.96
C ALA A 90 4.01 4.68 5.76
N VAL A 91 5.28 4.51 6.14
CA VAL A 91 5.98 3.22 6.11
C VAL A 91 5.27 2.19 6.98
N PHE A 92 4.90 2.57 8.20
CA PHE A 92 4.18 1.70 9.13
C PHE A 92 2.84 1.24 8.56
N CYS A 93 2.06 2.15 7.96
CA CYS A 93 0.81 1.80 7.28
C CYS A 93 1.01 1.07 5.94
N GLY A 94 2.25 0.73 5.58
CA GLY A 94 2.59 0.04 4.34
C GLY A 94 2.54 0.92 3.09
N LYS A 95 2.24 2.22 3.21
CA LYS A 95 2.10 3.13 2.06
C LYS A 95 3.44 3.22 1.32
N PRO A 96 3.46 3.09 -0.03
CA PRO A 96 4.69 3.03 -0.78
C PRO A 96 5.25 4.44 -0.95
N THR A 97 6.57 4.60 -1.05
CA THR A 97 7.11 5.91 -1.49
C THR A 97 6.74 6.17 -2.95
N ALA A 98 6.78 7.43 -3.40
CA ALA A 98 6.50 7.76 -4.81
C ALA A 98 7.35 6.96 -5.83
N ASP A 99 8.59 6.60 -5.47
CA ASP A 99 9.44 5.77 -6.32
C ASP A 99 8.95 4.31 -6.36
N GLN A 100 8.52 3.79 -5.22
CA GLN A 100 7.94 2.46 -5.13
C GLN A 100 6.58 2.39 -5.80
N GLU A 101 5.77 3.44 -5.71
CA GLU A 101 4.50 3.56 -6.41
C GLU A 101 4.71 3.48 -7.93
N ARG A 102 5.67 4.23 -8.48
CA ARG A 102 6.03 4.14 -9.91
C ARG A 102 6.48 2.74 -10.30
N LYS A 103 7.30 2.08 -9.48
CA LYS A 103 7.73 0.69 -9.72
C LYS A 103 6.55 -0.28 -9.67
N LEU A 104 5.68 -0.17 -8.67
CA LEU A 104 4.49 -1.00 -8.50
C LEU A 104 3.52 -0.85 -9.67
N ILE A 105 3.24 0.39 -10.13
CA ILE A 105 2.41 0.65 -11.31
C ILE A 105 2.98 -0.09 -12.52
N SER A 106 4.29 0.01 -12.76
CA SER A 106 4.95 -0.70 -13.86
C SER A 106 4.79 -2.24 -13.75
N LEU A 107 4.96 -2.78 -12.54
CA LEU A 107 4.80 -4.22 -12.29
C LEU A 107 3.36 -4.69 -12.45
N TRP A 108 2.38 -3.92 -11.98
CA TRP A 108 0.96 -4.21 -12.17
C TRP A 108 0.60 -4.24 -13.66
N LYS A 109 1.12 -3.29 -14.45
CA LYS A 109 0.94 -3.28 -15.91
C LYS A 109 1.55 -4.51 -16.58
N ARG A 110 2.67 -5.03 -16.06
CA ARG A 110 3.44 -6.12 -16.71
C ARG A 110 3.02 -7.53 -16.29
N HIS A 111 2.70 -7.75 -15.02
CA HIS A 111 2.58 -9.09 -14.44
C HIS A 111 1.17 -9.47 -14.00
N SER A 112 0.21 -8.54 -14.05
CA SER A 112 -1.17 -8.86 -13.71
C SER A 112 -1.93 -9.48 -14.87
N ALA A 113 -3.01 -10.20 -14.57
CA ALA A 113 -3.93 -10.73 -15.57
C ALA A 113 -4.52 -9.60 -16.45
N GLN A 114 -4.84 -8.45 -15.85
CA GLN A 114 -5.31 -7.26 -16.58
C GLN A 114 -4.23 -6.74 -17.53
N GLY A 115 -2.99 -6.62 -17.05
CA GLY A 115 -1.83 -6.23 -17.87
C GLY A 115 -1.61 -7.15 -19.06
N HIS A 116 -1.62 -8.47 -18.84
CA HIS A 116 -1.51 -9.47 -19.91
C HIS A 116 -2.68 -9.43 -20.91
N ARG A 117 -3.89 -9.09 -20.46
CA ARG A 117 -5.04 -8.91 -21.35
C ARG A 117 -4.85 -7.66 -22.22
N SER A 118 -4.47 -6.54 -21.63
CA SER A 118 -4.24 -5.28 -22.35
C SER A 118 -3.08 -5.40 -23.34
N ASP A 119 -1.96 -6.03 -22.97
CA ASP A 119 -0.83 -6.28 -23.87
C ASP A 119 -1.22 -7.11 -25.10
N ARG A 120 -2.01 -8.18 -24.91
CA ARG A 120 -2.54 -8.98 -26.02
C ARG A 120 -3.46 -8.17 -26.94
N LEU A 121 -4.29 -7.30 -26.38
CA LEU A 121 -5.19 -6.46 -27.16
C LEU A 121 -4.42 -5.43 -27.99
N VAL A 122 -3.46 -4.73 -27.37
CA VAL A 122 -2.59 -3.76 -28.04
C VAL A 122 -1.80 -4.42 -29.16
N LYS A 123 -1.22 -5.61 -28.92
CA LYS A 123 -0.51 -6.36 -29.97
C LYS A 123 -1.40 -6.70 -31.16
N ARG A 124 -2.66 -7.09 -30.95
CA ARG A 124 -3.60 -7.35 -32.04
C ARG A 124 -3.86 -6.11 -32.89
N TYR A 125 -4.08 -4.96 -32.25
CA TYR A 125 -4.24 -3.69 -32.96
C TYR A 125 -2.98 -3.32 -33.74
N GLN A 126 -1.80 -3.48 -33.13
CA GLN A 126 -0.52 -3.21 -33.81
C GLN A 126 -0.33 -4.10 -35.04
N THR A 127 -0.61 -5.40 -34.94
CA THR A 127 -0.53 -6.31 -36.10
C THR A 127 -1.48 -5.89 -37.23
N LYS A 128 -2.67 -5.39 -36.89
CA LYS A 128 -3.63 -4.88 -37.88
C LYS A 128 -3.15 -3.58 -38.52
N ILE A 129 -2.56 -2.66 -37.74
CA ILE A 129 -1.91 -1.45 -38.27
C ILE A 129 -0.78 -1.84 -39.23
N ASP A 130 0.11 -2.75 -38.82
CA ASP A 130 1.23 -3.20 -39.65
C ASP A 130 0.75 -3.86 -40.96
N PHE A 131 -0.35 -4.62 -40.90
CA PHE A 131 -0.99 -5.18 -42.08
C PHE A 131 -1.55 -4.10 -43.01
N LEU A 132 -2.30 -3.13 -42.48
CA LEU A 132 -2.89 -2.03 -43.26
C LEU A 132 -1.80 -1.15 -43.91
N ASN A 133 -0.70 -0.91 -43.20
CA ASN A 133 0.44 -0.14 -43.71
C ASN A 133 1.23 -0.88 -44.80
N ARG A 134 1.19 -2.22 -44.82
CA ARG A 134 1.84 -3.04 -45.84
C ARG A 134 0.96 -3.33 -47.06
N GLN A 135 -0.35 -3.13 -46.95
CA GLN A 135 -1.25 -3.28 -48.09
C GLN A 135 -1.01 -2.18 -49.11
N PHE A 136 -0.72 -2.58 -50.36
CA PHE A 136 -0.70 -1.67 -51.48
C PHE A 136 -2.14 -1.20 -51.75
N ALA A 137 -2.35 0.12 -51.77
CA ALA A 137 -3.65 0.70 -52.04
C ALA A 137 -3.70 1.17 -53.49
N ASP A 138 -4.39 0.40 -54.34
CA ASP A 138 -4.49 0.68 -55.78
C ASP A 138 -5.30 1.95 -56.11
N THR A 139 -6.01 2.51 -55.12
CA THR A 139 -6.81 3.72 -55.27
C THR A 139 -6.63 4.65 -54.07
N GLU A 140 -6.71 5.96 -54.33
CA GLU A 140 -6.65 7.01 -53.29
C GLU A 140 -7.76 6.83 -52.24
N PHE A 141 -8.94 6.34 -52.67
CA PHE A 141 -10.05 6.02 -51.76
C PHE A 141 -9.67 4.94 -50.75
N ARG A 142 -9.07 3.82 -51.22
CA ARG A 142 -8.59 2.74 -50.33
C ARG A 142 -7.49 3.23 -49.41
N GLN A 143 -6.59 4.07 -49.89
CA GLN A 143 -5.53 4.66 -49.07
C GLN A 143 -6.12 5.53 -47.93
N LYS A 144 -7.10 6.38 -48.24
CA LYS A 144 -7.81 7.19 -47.25
C LYS A 144 -8.57 6.33 -46.24
N GLN A 145 -9.17 5.22 -46.67
CA GLN A 145 -9.86 4.29 -45.77
C GLN A 145 -8.88 3.58 -44.83
N ASN A 146 -7.77 3.07 -45.35
CA ASN A 146 -6.72 2.44 -44.54
C ASN A 146 -6.17 3.42 -43.50
N MET A 147 -5.91 4.67 -43.88
CA MET A 147 -5.42 5.69 -42.96
C MET A 147 -6.43 6.02 -41.85
N LYS A 148 -7.73 6.08 -42.16
CA LYS A 148 -8.78 6.24 -41.13
C LYS A 148 -8.81 5.07 -40.15
N GLU A 149 -8.69 3.83 -40.64
CA GLU A 149 -8.69 2.64 -39.80
C GLU A 149 -7.43 2.57 -38.91
N VAL A 150 -6.26 2.92 -39.44
CA VAL A 150 -5.02 3.05 -38.67
C VAL A 150 -5.18 4.08 -37.54
N ASN A 151 -5.67 5.29 -37.85
CA ASN A 151 -5.87 6.33 -36.84
C ASN A 151 -6.85 5.88 -35.73
N GLU A 152 -7.91 5.15 -36.08
CA GLU A 152 -8.84 4.61 -35.09
C GLU A 152 -8.19 3.53 -34.21
N LEU A 153 -7.39 2.63 -34.79
CA LEU A 153 -6.65 1.62 -34.04
C LEU A 153 -5.62 2.24 -33.10
N GLU A 154 -4.90 3.28 -33.53
CA GLU A 154 -3.96 4.04 -32.68
C GLU A 154 -4.69 4.69 -31.50
N ARG A 155 -5.86 5.30 -31.75
CA ARG A 155 -6.71 5.87 -30.70
C ARG A 155 -7.18 4.80 -29.70
N LEU A 156 -7.53 3.60 -30.17
CA LEU A 156 -7.91 2.48 -29.31
C LEU A 156 -6.72 1.97 -28.47
N ILE A 157 -5.51 1.92 -29.04
CA ILE A 157 -4.29 1.59 -28.30
C ILE A 157 -4.07 2.59 -27.16
N GLU A 158 -4.16 3.89 -27.44
CA GLU A 158 -3.90 4.92 -26.42
C GLU A 158 -4.95 4.89 -25.31
N LYS A 159 -6.24 4.72 -25.68
CA LYS A 159 -7.32 4.54 -24.72
C LYS A 159 -7.07 3.33 -23.81
N GLU A 160 -6.61 2.21 -24.37
CA GLU A 160 -6.31 1.00 -23.59
C GLU A 160 -5.12 1.20 -22.64
N LYS A 161 -4.04 1.84 -23.11
CA LYS A 161 -2.86 2.18 -22.28
C LYS A 161 -3.23 3.10 -21.13
N SER A 162 -4.04 4.13 -21.40
CA SER A 162 -4.55 5.07 -20.41
C SER A 162 -5.43 4.37 -19.37
N ARG A 163 -6.37 3.52 -19.81
CA ARG A 163 -7.21 2.71 -18.91
C ARG A 163 -6.38 1.80 -18.00
N LEU A 164 -5.40 1.08 -18.58
CA LEU A 164 -4.51 0.21 -17.82
C LEU A 164 -3.67 1.02 -16.81
N HIS A 165 -3.27 2.24 -17.16
CA HIS A 165 -2.56 3.12 -16.24
C HIS A 165 -3.39 3.52 -15.03
N VAL A 166 -4.62 3.99 -15.24
CA VAL A 166 -5.54 4.37 -14.15
C VAL A 166 -5.76 3.18 -13.23
N TRP A 167 -6.11 2.02 -13.79
CA TRP A 167 -6.30 0.79 -13.03
C TRP A 167 -5.06 0.38 -12.21
N ALA A 168 -3.87 0.44 -12.82
CA ALA A 168 -2.63 0.08 -12.12
C ALA A 168 -2.29 1.06 -10.98
N THR A 169 -2.61 2.35 -11.16
CA THR A 169 -2.47 3.37 -10.12
C THR A 169 -3.42 3.10 -8.96
N GLU A 170 -4.69 2.81 -9.24
CA GLU A 170 -5.68 2.44 -8.22
C GLU A 170 -5.25 1.18 -7.45
N LYS A 171 -4.82 0.13 -8.16
CA LYS A 171 -4.32 -1.09 -7.52
C LYS A 171 -3.09 -0.90 -6.66
N THR A 172 -2.22 0.04 -7.03
CA THR A 172 -1.05 0.38 -6.20
C THR A 172 -1.43 1.08 -4.90
N ARG A 173 -2.55 1.81 -4.88
CA ARG A 173 -3.09 2.41 -3.64
C ARG A 173 -3.71 1.38 -2.72
N GLU A 174 -4.35 0.35 -3.29
CA GLU A 174 -4.97 -0.73 -2.52
C GLU A 174 -3.97 -1.74 -1.98
N SER A 175 -2.88 -2.01 -2.70
CA SER A 175 -1.97 -3.11 -2.37
C SER A 175 -0.52 -2.84 -2.73
N PHE A 176 0.35 -3.16 -1.78
CA PHE A 176 1.82 -3.10 -1.91
C PHE A 176 2.42 -4.48 -2.21
N GLN A 177 1.58 -5.48 -2.44
CA GLN A 177 2.01 -6.83 -2.78
C GLN A 177 2.68 -6.83 -4.15
N CYS A 178 3.67 -7.68 -4.31
CA CYS A 178 4.37 -7.86 -5.57
C CYS A 178 3.44 -8.55 -6.57
N PRO A 179 3.09 -7.91 -7.70
CA PRO A 179 2.17 -8.51 -8.68
C PRO A 179 2.73 -9.77 -9.34
N LYS A 180 4.07 -9.91 -9.39
CA LYS A 180 4.75 -11.03 -10.03
C LYS A 180 4.66 -12.33 -9.23
N CYS A 181 4.78 -12.26 -7.91
CA CYS A 181 4.71 -13.42 -7.03
C CYS A 181 3.43 -13.48 -6.20
N SER A 182 2.50 -12.56 -6.44
CA SER A 182 1.21 -12.45 -5.72
C SER A 182 1.36 -12.45 -4.20
N GLY A 183 2.39 -11.77 -3.69
CA GLY A 183 2.64 -11.71 -2.25
C GLY A 183 3.52 -12.83 -1.68
N SER A 184 3.77 -13.93 -2.42
CA SER A 184 4.47 -15.11 -1.87
C SER A 184 5.98 -14.91 -1.66
N GLY A 185 6.57 -13.93 -2.34
CA GLY A 185 8.04 -13.75 -2.36
C GLY A 185 8.78 -14.75 -3.25
N LEU A 186 8.10 -15.77 -3.78
CA LEU A 186 8.70 -16.84 -4.58
C LEU A 186 8.27 -16.76 -6.04
N SER A 187 9.15 -17.16 -6.95
CA SER A 187 8.82 -17.43 -8.34
C SER A 187 8.08 -18.76 -8.47
N ALA A 188 7.49 -19.01 -9.65
CA ALA A 188 6.91 -20.32 -9.97
C ALA A 188 7.91 -21.49 -9.87
N SER A 189 9.22 -21.21 -9.97
CA SER A 189 10.31 -22.17 -9.78
C SER A 189 10.73 -22.36 -8.32
N GLY A 190 10.07 -21.71 -7.36
CA GLY A 190 10.42 -21.75 -5.94
C GLY A 190 11.65 -20.91 -5.56
N GLN A 191 12.23 -20.15 -6.51
CA GLN A 191 13.34 -19.24 -6.24
C GLN A 191 12.84 -17.89 -5.71
N CYS A 192 13.71 -17.11 -5.07
CA CYS A 192 13.35 -15.76 -4.64
C CYS A 192 12.91 -14.91 -5.84
N CYS A 193 11.76 -14.25 -5.71
CA CYS A 193 11.26 -13.35 -6.73
C CYS A 193 12.23 -12.17 -6.90
N ASN A 194 12.77 -12.00 -8.11
CA ASN A 194 13.74 -10.95 -8.42
C ASN A 194 13.18 -9.52 -8.31
N GLU A 195 11.86 -9.32 -8.46
CA GLU A 195 11.26 -7.98 -8.44
C GLU A 195 11.15 -7.40 -7.04
N CYS A 196 10.72 -8.25 -6.09
CA CYS A 196 10.59 -7.90 -4.69
C CYS A 196 11.73 -8.44 -3.81
N GLY A 197 12.70 -9.14 -4.36
CA GLY A 197 13.84 -9.69 -3.62
C GLY A 197 13.48 -10.73 -2.56
N GLY A 198 12.39 -11.49 -2.75
CA GLY A 198 11.94 -12.51 -1.79
C GLY A 198 10.93 -12.03 -0.75
N PHE A 199 10.68 -10.72 -0.61
CA PHE A 199 9.81 -10.18 0.44
C PHE A 199 8.31 -10.35 0.16
N GLY A 200 7.92 -10.57 -1.10
CA GLY A 200 6.52 -10.69 -1.47
C GLY A 200 5.76 -9.36 -1.56
N HIS A 201 6.26 -8.30 -0.93
CA HIS A 201 5.69 -6.95 -0.98
C HIS A 201 6.80 -5.89 -1.10
N PHE A 202 6.41 -4.64 -1.35
CA PHE A 202 7.30 -3.49 -1.41
C PHE A 202 7.12 -2.62 -0.17
N ALA A 203 7.94 -2.85 0.86
CA ALA A 203 8.01 -1.95 2.02
C ALA A 203 9.09 -0.87 1.81
N PRO A 204 8.83 0.41 2.15
CA PRO A 204 9.85 1.43 2.16
C PRO A 204 11.03 1.06 3.07
N LYS A 205 12.26 1.20 2.58
CA LYS A 205 13.48 1.12 3.40
C LYS A 205 13.93 2.51 3.82
N ALA A 206 14.78 2.60 4.84
CA ALA A 206 15.34 3.87 5.31
C ALA A 206 15.99 4.69 4.18
N GLU A 207 16.64 4.05 3.21
CA GLU A 207 17.22 4.76 2.05
C GLU A 207 16.15 5.34 1.11
N ASN A 208 15.00 4.68 0.96
CA ASN A 208 13.87 5.21 0.21
C ASN A 208 13.29 6.45 0.90
N VAL A 209 13.26 6.45 2.24
CA VAL A 209 12.86 7.59 3.07
C VAL A 209 13.82 8.75 2.86
N ARG A 210 15.13 8.49 2.86
CA ARG A 210 16.14 9.50 2.57
C ARG A 210 15.95 10.16 1.20
N GLN A 211 15.72 9.35 0.17
CA GLN A 211 15.46 9.86 -1.18
C GLN A 211 14.14 10.64 -1.28
N HIS A 212 13.11 10.19 -0.55
CA HIS A 212 11.83 10.88 -0.49
C HIS A 212 11.97 12.27 0.15
N LEU A 213 12.63 12.37 1.31
CA LEU A 213 12.89 13.64 2.00
C LEU A 213 13.65 14.65 1.12
N ARG A 214 14.60 14.18 0.30
CA ARG A 214 15.30 15.04 -0.67
C ARG A 214 14.37 15.61 -1.74
N LYS A 215 13.39 14.83 -2.20
CA LYS A 215 12.45 15.22 -3.27
C LYS A 215 11.36 16.16 -2.78
N THR A 216 10.92 16.05 -1.53
CA THR A 216 9.91 16.93 -0.92
C THR A 216 10.46 18.30 -0.50
N GLY A 217 11.68 18.65 -0.89
CA GLY A 217 12.23 20.00 -0.69
C GLY A 217 12.98 20.18 0.63
N ILE A 218 13.18 19.13 1.43
CA ILE A 218 14.10 19.13 2.58
C ILE A 218 15.53 18.97 2.04
N ALA A 219 15.97 19.99 1.30
CA ALA A 219 17.04 19.92 0.31
C ALA A 219 18.47 19.75 0.86
N ARG A 220 18.67 19.49 2.16
CA ARG A 220 20.02 19.36 2.75
C ARG A 220 20.16 18.24 3.78
N VAL A 221 19.58 17.07 3.51
CA VAL A 221 19.96 15.86 4.25
C VAL A 221 21.33 15.36 3.76
N SER A 222 22.40 15.91 4.34
CA SER A 222 23.77 15.41 4.17
C SER A 222 23.91 14.00 4.74
N ASP A 223 24.89 13.21 4.29
CA ASP A 223 25.17 11.88 4.87
C ASP A 223 25.41 11.95 6.38
N LYS A 224 26.09 12.99 6.83
CA LYS A 224 26.38 13.21 8.25
C LYS A 224 25.10 13.44 9.05
N LEU A 225 24.20 14.31 8.55
CA LEU A 225 22.92 14.59 9.20
C LEU A 225 22.00 13.36 9.19
N TRP A 226 21.95 12.65 8.06
CA TRP A 226 21.18 11.41 7.93
C TRP A 226 21.61 10.37 8.94
N ASN A 227 22.90 10.02 8.96
CA ASN A 227 23.40 8.92 9.77
C ASN A 227 23.42 9.25 11.27
N ARG A 228 23.65 10.51 11.66
CA ARG A 228 23.75 10.90 13.08
C ARG A 228 22.43 11.26 13.72
N GLU A 229 21.53 11.92 13.00
CA GLU A 229 20.32 12.50 13.59
C GLU A 229 19.05 11.86 13.04
N ILE A 230 18.89 11.80 11.71
CA ILE A 230 17.59 11.44 11.12
C ILE A 230 17.32 9.94 11.16
N LYS A 231 18.26 9.12 10.69
CA LYS A 231 18.08 7.66 10.58
C LYS A 231 17.79 7.01 11.94
N PRO A 232 18.52 7.31 13.04
CA PRO A 232 18.22 6.73 14.34
C PRO A 232 16.83 7.11 14.85
N GLN A 233 16.41 8.37 14.65
CA GLN A 233 15.08 8.83 15.07
C GLN A 233 13.97 8.18 14.24
N PHE A 234 14.16 8.05 12.93
CA PHE A 234 13.24 7.34 12.04
C PHE A 234 13.08 5.87 12.47
N GLU A 235 14.20 5.16 12.68
CA GLU A 235 14.18 3.74 13.08
C GLU A 235 13.59 3.55 14.48
N ALA A 236 13.92 4.41 15.45
CA ALA A 236 13.35 4.38 16.79
C ALA A 236 11.85 4.64 16.78
N LEU A 237 11.39 5.63 16.00
CA LEU A 237 9.97 5.94 15.87
C LEU A 237 9.18 4.82 15.19
N LEU A 238 9.71 4.28 14.10
CA LEU A 238 9.09 3.14 13.40
C LEU A 238 9.02 1.91 14.31
N SER A 239 10.10 1.62 15.05
CA SER A 239 10.12 0.56 16.06
C SER A 239 9.06 0.80 17.14
N ARG A 240 8.92 2.03 17.62
CA ARG A 240 7.89 2.40 18.59
C ARG A 240 6.48 2.17 18.03
N PHE A 241 6.19 2.55 16.78
CA PHE A 241 4.88 2.27 16.19
C PHE A 241 4.57 0.77 16.14
N HIS A 242 5.54 -0.06 15.79
CA HIS A 242 5.37 -1.51 15.84
C HIS A 242 5.15 -2.03 17.26
N GLN A 243 5.92 -1.55 18.24
CA GLN A 243 5.77 -1.96 19.64
C GLN A 243 4.40 -1.60 20.21
N GLU A 244 3.95 -0.36 20.01
CA GLU A 244 2.65 0.14 20.48
C GLU A 244 1.51 -0.64 19.80
N HIS A 245 1.59 -0.86 18.49
CA HIS A 245 0.65 -1.67 17.74
C HIS A 245 0.57 -3.12 18.28
N ASP A 246 1.71 -3.78 18.43
CA ASP A 246 1.76 -5.20 18.80
C ASP A 246 1.31 -5.40 20.26
N GLU A 247 1.70 -4.48 21.14
CA GLU A 247 1.25 -4.50 22.53
C GLU A 247 -0.25 -4.25 22.63
N THR A 248 -0.81 -3.31 21.87
CA THR A 248 -2.27 -3.09 21.83
C THR A 248 -3.01 -4.30 21.29
N ALA A 249 -2.51 -4.93 20.22
CA ALA A 249 -3.08 -6.16 19.70
C ALA A 249 -3.04 -7.30 20.74
N ARG A 250 -1.99 -7.36 21.56
CA ARG A 250 -1.84 -8.33 22.65
C ARG A 250 -2.84 -8.07 23.78
N VAL A 251 -2.95 -6.81 24.25
CA VAL A 251 -3.88 -6.42 25.33
C VAL A 251 -5.32 -6.65 24.88
N LEU A 252 -5.67 -6.25 23.65
CA LEU A 252 -6.98 -6.53 23.06
C LEU A 252 -7.27 -8.03 22.98
N GLY A 253 -6.31 -8.83 22.50
CA GLY A 253 -6.45 -10.27 22.42
C GLY A 253 -6.67 -10.92 23.80
N LYS A 254 -5.97 -10.43 24.83
CA LYS A 254 -6.17 -10.87 26.22
C LYS A 254 -7.57 -10.51 26.71
N ARG A 255 -8.02 -9.27 26.48
CA ARG A 255 -9.34 -8.82 26.93
C ARG A 255 -10.46 -9.60 26.26
N LEU A 256 -10.40 -9.77 24.94
CA LEU A 256 -11.39 -10.57 24.20
C LEU A 256 -11.39 -12.04 24.64
N HIS A 257 -10.26 -12.57 25.12
CA HIS A 257 -10.21 -13.90 25.69
C HIS A 257 -10.91 -13.97 27.06
N GLU A 258 -10.70 -12.96 27.92
CA GLU A 258 -11.38 -12.83 29.21
C GLU A 258 -12.91 -12.71 29.02
N GLU A 259 -13.37 -11.85 28.12
CA GLU A 259 -14.81 -11.69 27.80
C GLU A 259 -15.45 -12.94 27.18
N ARG A 260 -14.64 -13.82 26.59
CA ARG A 260 -15.10 -15.12 26.06
C ARG A 260 -15.16 -16.21 27.13
N ALA A 261 -14.42 -16.03 28.23
CA ALA A 261 -14.32 -16.99 29.32
C ALA A 261 -15.28 -16.66 30.49
N ALA A 262 -15.78 -15.43 30.55
CA ALA A 262 -16.80 -14.94 31.48
C ALA A 262 -18.21 -15.19 30.94
#